data_AF-A0A843L1G8-F1
#
_entry.id   AF-A0A843L1G8-F1
#
_cell.length_a   1.000
_cell.length_b   1.000
_cell.length_c   1.000
_cell.angle_alpha   90.00
_cell.angle_beta   90.00
_cell.angle_gamma   90.00
#
_symmetry.space_group_name_H-M   'P 1'
#
loop_
_entity.id
_entity.type
_entity.pdbx_description
1 polymer ?
#
loop_
_entity_poly.entity_id
_entity_poly.type
_entity_poly.pdbx_seq_one_letter_code
_entity_poly.pdbx_strand_id
1 'polypeptide(L)'
;MAEWKYCLLFLLLLGIAAGPAVAHPPSGVTLVYSEQNGEVAMTVNHSVSDPSTHYIGEVTIRKNGETVIGEVYTGQPSEDTFTYRYPIILTPGDEIVATAECNIGGSGTARFLMPGQTVPAPSGPDTVPRYVYHAVLMVTGILCIIASGLIPVYGKRITGWYRLHVVTAAIGSILVIPALFLVFRISYLSLSPSAFAIHVILGLLLLLTLLATIVLSLIRNRMGSRKRLFRSAHIWMGRAFIILMVVNVITGLAAVGVL
;
A
#
# COMPACT_ATOMS: atom_id res chain seq x y z
N MET A 1 -1.34 -10.18 -37.59
CA MET A 1 -2.04 -8.97 -37.07
C MET A 1 -2.94 -9.22 -35.84
N ALA A 2 -2.97 -10.42 -35.22
CA ALA A 2 -3.73 -10.65 -33.99
C ALA A 2 -2.88 -10.49 -32.70
N GLU A 3 -1.57 -10.75 -32.80
CA GLU A 3 -0.65 -10.76 -31.66
C GLU A 3 -0.45 -9.38 -31.00
N TRP A 4 -0.45 -8.29 -31.79
CA TRP A 4 -0.26 -6.93 -31.26
C TRP A 4 -1.37 -6.48 -30.31
N LYS A 5 -2.61 -6.96 -30.50
CA LYS A 5 -3.74 -6.63 -29.61
C LYS A 5 -3.55 -7.20 -28.21
N TYR A 6 -2.83 -8.31 -28.07
CA TYR A 6 -2.53 -8.92 -26.77
C TYR A 6 -1.32 -8.29 -26.11
N CYS A 7 -0.31 -7.88 -26.89
CA CYS A 7 0.73 -7.00 -26.39
C CYS A 7 0.14 -5.67 -25.90
N LEU A 8 -0.80 -5.08 -26.64
CA LEU A 8 -1.51 -3.88 -26.22
C LEU A 8 -2.40 -4.10 -25.00
N LEU A 9 -3.09 -5.25 -24.89
CA LEU A 9 -3.86 -5.57 -23.69
C LEU A 9 -2.94 -5.76 -22.47
N PHE A 10 -1.79 -6.42 -22.64
CA PHE A 10 -0.79 -6.55 -21.58
C PHE A 10 -0.22 -5.19 -21.18
N LEU A 11 0.12 -4.33 -22.16
CA LEU A 11 0.59 -2.96 -21.92
C LEU A 11 -0.49 -2.08 -21.28
N LEU A 12 -1.76 -2.25 -21.65
CA LEU A 12 -2.89 -1.55 -21.04
C LEU A 12 -3.10 -2.00 -19.59
N LEU A 13 -3.02 -3.30 -19.32
CA LEU A 13 -3.08 -3.84 -17.96
C LEU A 13 -1.87 -3.39 -17.11
N LEU A 14 -0.68 -3.27 -17.71
CA LEU A 14 0.50 -2.67 -17.07
C LEU A 14 0.31 -1.18 -16.79
N GLY A 15 -0.30 -0.45 -17.73
CA GLY A 15 -0.56 0.98 -17.59
C GLY A 15 -1.59 1.30 -16.50
N ILE A 16 -2.60 0.46 -16.31
CA ILE A 16 -3.53 0.57 -15.16
C ILE A 16 -2.80 0.28 -13.83
N ALA A 17 -1.73 -0.54 -13.86
CA ALA A 17 -0.89 -0.79 -12.70
C ALA A 17 0.16 0.30 -12.42
N ALA A 18 0.38 1.22 -13.35
CA ALA A 18 1.12 2.44 -13.08
C ALA A 18 0.22 3.36 -12.23
N GLY A 19 0.24 3.13 -10.91
CA GLY A 19 -0.36 4.06 -9.97
C GLY A 19 0.19 5.48 -10.18
N PRO A 20 -0.58 6.53 -9.84
CA PRO A 20 -0.05 7.88 -9.90
C PRO A 20 1.25 7.92 -9.10
N ALA A 21 2.29 8.52 -9.67
CA ALA A 21 3.52 8.78 -8.95
C ALA A 21 3.18 9.65 -7.74
N VAL A 22 3.03 9.01 -6.58
CA VAL A 22 2.80 9.72 -5.32
C VAL A 22 4.17 10.27 -4.94
N ALA A 23 4.32 11.58 -5.06
CA ALA A 23 5.48 12.29 -4.51
C ALA A 23 5.65 11.85 -3.05
N HIS A 24 6.90 11.65 -2.63
CA HIS A 24 7.20 11.11 -1.31
C HIS A 24 6.59 12.03 -0.23
N PRO A 25 5.62 11.57 0.58
CA PRO A 25 5.16 12.32 1.73
C PRO A 25 6.33 12.50 2.72
N PRO A 26 6.25 13.48 3.62
CA PRO A 26 7.15 13.56 4.77
C PRO A 26 7.20 12.19 5.47
N SER A 27 8.42 11.68 5.63
CA SER A 27 8.69 10.33 6.13
C SER A 27 8.32 10.13 7.61
N GLY A 28 8.10 11.22 8.34
CA GLY A 28 7.58 11.21 9.70
C GLY A 28 7.23 12.61 10.18
N VAL A 29 6.18 12.68 11.01
CA VAL A 29 5.81 13.87 11.79
C VAL A 29 5.72 13.43 13.24
N THR A 30 6.30 14.21 14.15
CA THR A 30 6.23 13.98 15.59
C THR A 30 5.85 15.25 16.31
N LEU A 31 5.12 15.12 17.41
CA LEU A 31 4.68 16.21 18.25
C LEU A 31 5.23 16.03 19.66
N VAL A 32 5.84 17.09 20.18
CA VAL A 32 6.29 17.17 21.57
C VAL A 32 5.71 18.45 22.18
N TYR A 33 5.06 18.34 23.32
CA TYR A 33 4.58 19.51 24.06
C TYR A 33 5.59 19.93 25.13
N SER A 34 5.85 21.23 25.24
CA SER A 34 6.64 21.82 26.32
C SER A 34 5.72 22.66 27.22
N GLU A 35 5.39 22.14 28.40
CA GLU A 35 4.62 22.88 29.41
C GLU A 35 5.33 24.17 29.84
N GLN A 36 6.66 24.12 29.99
CA GLN A 36 7.47 25.26 30.42
C GLN A 36 7.36 26.45 29.45
N ASN A 37 7.23 26.17 28.15
CA ASN A 37 7.19 27.18 27.09
C ASN A 37 5.77 27.43 26.56
N GLY A 38 4.80 26.59 26.92
CA GLY A 38 3.43 26.67 26.41
C GLY A 38 3.34 26.46 24.89
N GLU A 39 4.12 25.53 24.35
CA GLU A 39 4.25 25.34 22.90
C GLU A 39 4.20 23.87 22.47
N VAL A 40 3.66 23.63 21.28
CA VAL A 40 3.73 22.34 20.57
C VAL A 40 4.87 22.43 19.55
N ALA A 41 5.88 21.58 19.72
CA ALA A 41 6.98 21.41 18.78
C ALA A 41 6.64 20.28 17.80
N MET A 42 6.49 20.62 16.53
CA MET A 42 6.25 19.68 15.44
C MET A 42 7.55 19.44 14.69
N THR A 43 8.10 18.24 14.82
CA THR A 43 9.29 17.83 14.05
C THR A 43 8.87 17.05 12.84
N VAL A 44 9.28 17.52 11.66
CA VAL A 44 8.98 16.94 10.36
C VAL A 44 10.27 16.40 9.77
N ASN A 45 10.26 15.13 9.35
CA ASN A 45 11.36 14.54 8.60
C ASN A 45 11.00 14.50 7.11
N HIS A 46 11.51 15.46 6.34
CA HIS A 46 11.20 15.62 4.93
C HIS A 46 12.46 15.93 4.11
N SER A 47 13.15 14.86 3.69
CA SER A 47 14.36 14.96 2.89
C SER A 47 14.08 15.34 1.44
N VAL A 48 14.58 16.50 1.01
CA VAL A 48 14.38 17.07 -0.32
C VAL A 48 15.70 17.55 -0.92
N SER A 49 15.77 17.64 -2.26
CA SER A 49 16.98 18.13 -2.94
C SER A 49 17.10 19.65 -2.95
N ASP A 50 15.99 20.37 -2.90
CA ASP A 50 15.94 21.83 -2.91
C ASP A 50 14.72 22.33 -2.11
N PRO A 51 14.92 22.90 -0.91
CA PRO A 51 13.88 23.41 -0.02
C PRO A 51 13.06 24.58 -0.56
N SER A 52 13.47 25.20 -1.67
CA SER A 52 12.74 26.32 -2.29
C SER A 52 11.76 25.87 -3.37
N THR A 53 11.92 24.66 -3.90
CA THR A 53 11.08 24.11 -4.96
C THR A 53 10.30 22.87 -4.52
N HIS A 54 10.81 22.11 -3.55
CA HIS A 54 10.15 20.97 -2.93
C HIS A 54 10.17 21.13 -1.41
N TYR A 55 9.01 21.38 -0.80
CA TYR A 55 8.90 21.74 0.60
C TYR A 55 7.55 21.37 1.22
N ILE A 56 7.43 21.49 2.54
CA ILE A 56 6.13 21.45 3.23
C ILE A 56 5.38 22.73 2.93
N GLY A 57 4.37 22.65 2.08
CA GLY A 57 3.59 23.79 1.61
C GLY A 57 2.51 24.23 2.60
N GLU A 58 1.97 23.31 3.41
CA GLU A 58 0.92 23.63 4.37
C GLU A 58 1.07 22.83 5.66
N VAL A 59 0.87 23.49 6.80
CA VAL A 59 0.68 22.83 8.10
C VAL A 59 -0.68 23.21 8.67
N THR A 60 -1.51 22.20 8.92
CA THR A 60 -2.78 22.34 9.63
C THR A 60 -2.67 21.71 11.01
N ILE A 61 -3.03 22.44 12.06
CA ILE A 61 -3.14 21.91 13.43
C ILE A 61 -4.58 22.05 13.90
N ARG A 62 -5.14 20.93 14.36
CA ARG A 62 -6.46 20.86 14.99
C ARG A 62 -6.32 20.58 16.47
N LYS A 63 -7.01 21.37 17.29
CA LYS A 63 -7.18 21.14 18.73
C LYS A 63 -8.62 20.69 18.97
N ASN A 64 -8.81 19.51 19.55
CA ASN A 64 -10.13 18.92 19.83
C ASN A 64 -11.08 18.92 18.62
N GLY A 65 -10.53 18.71 17.41
CA GLY A 65 -11.28 18.70 16.15
C GLY A 65 -11.44 20.05 15.45
N GLU A 66 -11.16 21.17 16.12
CA GLU A 66 -11.21 22.52 15.55
C GLU A 66 -9.84 22.94 15.00
N THR A 67 -9.78 23.47 13.78
CA THR A 67 -8.54 23.98 13.18
C THR A 67 -8.10 25.25 13.91
N VAL A 68 -6.95 25.20 14.58
CA VAL A 68 -6.33 26.33 15.28
C VAL A 68 -5.16 26.94 14.51
N ILE A 69 -4.55 26.18 13.59
CA ILE A 69 -3.49 26.64 12.69
C ILE A 69 -3.77 26.11 11.28
N GLY A 70 -3.55 26.95 10.27
CA GLY A 70 -3.57 26.62 8.84
C GLY A 70 -2.56 27.51 8.13
N GLU A 71 -1.28 27.23 8.34
CA GLU A 71 -0.18 28.03 7.82
C GLU A 71 0.30 27.48 6.48
N VAL A 72 0.52 28.37 5.52
CA VAL A 72 1.08 28.06 4.21
C VAL A 72 2.51 28.58 4.15
N TYR A 73 3.42 27.76 3.65
CA TYR A 73 4.84 28.10 3.50
C TYR A 73 5.22 28.16 2.03
N THR A 74 6.34 28.83 1.76
CA THR A 74 6.95 28.94 0.41
C THR A 74 8.34 28.29 0.34
N GLY A 75 8.73 27.60 1.41
CA GLY A 75 9.98 26.87 1.54
C GLY A 75 10.07 26.17 2.90
N GLN A 76 11.02 25.24 3.06
CA GLN A 76 11.29 24.59 4.34
C GLN A 76 12.65 24.96 4.94
N PRO A 77 12.82 24.94 6.28
CA PRO A 77 14.03 25.47 6.94
C PRO A 77 15.33 24.71 6.67
N SER A 78 15.25 23.41 6.37
CA SER A 78 16.40 22.57 6.05
C SER A 78 16.05 21.57 4.95
N GLU A 79 17.05 20.93 4.35
CA GLU A 79 16.87 19.87 3.35
C GLU A 79 16.34 18.56 3.94
N ASP A 80 16.19 18.44 5.25
CA ASP A 80 15.96 17.18 5.96
C ASP A 80 14.96 17.26 7.13
N THR A 81 15.43 17.21 8.37
CA THR A 81 14.61 17.25 9.58
C THR A 81 14.61 18.64 10.16
N PHE A 82 13.43 19.20 10.40
CA PHE A 82 13.26 20.51 11.00
C PHE A 82 12.07 20.52 11.95
N THR A 83 12.02 21.54 12.80
CA THR A 83 10.98 21.70 13.83
C THR A 83 10.28 23.04 13.69
N TYR A 84 8.96 23.01 13.55
CA TYR A 84 8.10 24.17 13.74
C TYR A 84 7.60 24.22 15.19
N ARG A 85 7.44 25.43 15.73
CA ARG A 85 6.98 25.66 17.10
C ARG A 85 5.73 26.52 17.07
N TYR A 86 4.67 26.03 17.69
CA TYR A 86 3.38 26.70 17.73
C TYR A 86 3.01 26.99 19.18
N PRO A 87 2.75 28.26 19.56
CA PRO A 87 2.39 28.64 20.93
C PRO A 87 0.94 28.26 21.23
N ILE A 88 0.69 26.95 21.37
CA ILE A 88 -0.61 26.36 21.65
C ILE A 88 -0.59 25.84 23.09
N ILE A 89 -1.39 26.47 23.95
CA ILE A 89 -1.54 26.02 25.34
C ILE A 89 -2.48 24.81 25.38
N LEU A 90 -2.01 23.71 25.98
CA LEU A 90 -2.79 22.50 26.18
C LEU A 90 -3.21 22.36 27.63
N THR A 91 -4.44 21.93 27.81
CA THR A 91 -5.00 21.51 29.08
C THR A 91 -5.09 19.97 29.12
N PRO A 92 -5.01 19.35 30.30
CA PRO A 92 -5.23 17.91 30.47
C PRO A 92 -6.46 17.40 29.71
N GLY A 93 -6.26 16.41 28.83
CA GLY A 93 -7.32 15.82 27.99
C GLY A 93 -7.46 16.45 26.59
N ASP A 94 -6.77 17.55 26.30
CA ASP A 94 -6.76 18.13 24.95
C ASP A 94 -6.08 17.19 23.95
N GLU A 95 -6.68 17.01 22.77
CA GLU A 95 -6.08 16.34 21.63
C GLU A 95 -5.59 17.35 20.60
N ILE A 96 -4.36 17.15 20.13
CA ILE A 96 -3.79 17.84 18.97
C ILE A 96 -3.59 16.85 17.83
N VAL A 97 -4.09 17.22 16.65
CA VAL A 97 -3.82 16.53 15.38
C VAL A 97 -3.14 17.53 14.45
N ALA A 98 -1.88 17.27 14.09
CA ALA A 98 -1.12 18.11 13.16
C ALA A 98 -0.84 17.36 11.86
N THR A 99 -1.08 18.02 10.74
CA THR A 99 -0.82 17.49 9.39
C THR A 99 0.12 18.43 8.66
N ALA A 100 1.22 17.89 8.11
CA ALA A 100 2.09 18.58 7.17
C ALA A 100 1.84 18.04 5.76
N GLU A 101 1.64 18.95 4.80
CA GLU A 101 1.42 18.62 3.39
C GLU A 101 2.58 19.16 2.54
N CYS A 102 3.09 18.31 1.66
CA CYS A 102 4.13 18.69 0.70
C CYS A 102 3.51 19.45 -0.48
N ASN A 103 4.20 20.50 -0.96
CA ASN A 103 3.75 21.32 -2.09
C ASN A 103 3.67 20.54 -3.42
N ILE A 104 4.44 19.46 -3.58
CA ILE A 104 4.43 18.57 -4.77
C ILE A 104 3.46 17.39 -4.56
N GLY A 105 3.21 17.00 -3.31
CA GLY A 105 2.20 16.02 -2.94
C GLY A 105 2.65 15.04 -1.85
N GLY A 106 1.66 14.50 -1.13
CA GLY A 106 1.86 13.65 0.04
C GLY A 106 1.70 14.44 1.34
N SER A 107 1.34 13.74 2.41
CA SER A 107 1.17 14.34 3.74
C SER A 107 1.56 13.38 4.85
N GLY A 108 1.89 13.95 6.01
CA GLY A 108 2.18 13.23 7.25
C GLY A 108 1.35 13.81 8.38
N THR A 109 0.81 12.94 9.23
CA THR A 109 -0.05 13.35 10.35
C THR A 109 0.47 12.77 11.65
N ALA A 110 0.50 13.59 12.70
CA ALA A 110 0.81 13.20 14.06
C ALA A 110 -0.33 13.58 14.99
N ARG A 111 -0.49 12.79 16.06
CA ARG A 111 -1.47 13.03 17.12
C ARG A 111 -0.77 13.10 18.45
N PHE A 112 -1.16 14.04 19.30
CA PHE A 112 -0.70 14.17 20.67
C PHE A 112 -1.90 14.36 21.58
N LEU A 113 -2.02 13.51 22.61
CA LEU A 113 -3.03 13.65 23.65
C LEU A 113 -2.33 14.18 24.90
N MET A 114 -2.73 15.35 25.38
CA MET A 114 -2.21 15.91 26.62
C MET A 114 -2.68 15.01 27.78
N PRO A 115 -1.77 14.38 28.54
CA PRO A 115 -2.16 13.49 29.63
C PRO A 115 -3.07 14.24 30.62
N GLY A 116 -4.22 13.66 30.91
CA GLY A 116 -5.09 14.11 32.01
C GLY A 116 -5.30 13.03 33.05
N GLN A 117 -6.07 13.35 34.10
CA GLN A 117 -6.58 12.29 34.97
C GLN A 117 -7.27 11.24 34.11
N THR A 118 -7.00 9.96 34.41
CA THR A 118 -7.39 8.81 33.57
C THR A 118 -8.89 8.76 33.34
N VAL A 119 -9.35 9.42 32.28
CA VAL A 119 -10.65 9.22 31.67
C VAL A 119 -10.41 8.26 30.50
N PRO A 120 -11.18 7.17 30.38
CA PRO A 120 -11.07 6.26 29.24
C PRO A 120 -11.12 7.06 27.94
N ALA A 121 -10.19 6.81 27.03
CA ALA A 121 -10.13 7.49 25.74
C ALA A 121 -11.54 7.47 25.09
N PRO A 122 -12.03 8.59 24.55
CA PRO A 122 -13.21 8.56 23.72
C PRO A 122 -12.95 7.55 22.60
N SER A 123 -13.86 6.60 22.39
CA SER A 123 -13.86 5.77 21.20
C SER A 123 -14.03 6.71 20.01
N GLY A 124 -12.91 7.09 19.37
CA GLY A 124 -12.94 7.73 18.06
C GLY A 124 -13.74 6.85 17.10
N PRO A 125 -14.20 7.36 15.96
CA PRO A 125 -14.88 6.52 14.98
C PRO A 125 -13.99 5.30 14.69
N ASP A 126 -14.53 4.10 14.95
CA ASP A 126 -13.88 2.81 14.74
C ASP A 126 -13.57 2.65 13.25
N THR A 127 -12.50 3.29 12.80
CA THR A 127 -12.02 3.18 11.44
C THR A 127 -11.03 2.03 11.42
N VAL A 128 -11.49 0.89 10.92
CA VAL A 128 -10.65 -0.30 10.72
C VAL A 128 -9.43 0.12 9.90
N PRO A 129 -8.19 -0.15 10.37
CA PRO A 129 -6.99 0.27 9.65
C PRO A 129 -6.93 -0.31 8.24
N ARG A 130 -6.43 0.47 7.26
CA ARG A 130 -6.35 0.06 5.85
C ARG A 130 -5.59 -1.26 5.62
N TYR A 131 -4.56 -1.53 6.43
CA TYR A 131 -3.82 -2.79 6.35
C TYR A 131 -4.68 -4.01 6.71
N VAL A 132 -5.73 -3.85 7.51
CA VAL A 132 -6.67 -4.94 7.84
C VAL A 132 -7.50 -5.29 6.59
N TYR A 133 -8.00 -4.28 5.87
CA TYR A 133 -8.66 -4.53 4.58
C TYR A 133 -7.73 -5.19 3.57
N HIS A 134 -6.47 -4.73 3.48
CA HIS A 134 -5.45 -5.39 2.67
C HIS A 134 -5.28 -6.87 3.07
N ALA A 135 -5.06 -7.15 4.35
CA ALA A 135 -4.85 -8.50 4.85
C ALA A 135 -6.06 -9.41 4.58
N VAL A 136 -7.29 -8.96 4.87
CA VAL A 136 -8.52 -9.73 4.65
C VAL A 136 -8.72 -10.07 3.18
N LEU A 137 -8.57 -9.07 2.29
CA LEU A 137 -8.71 -9.29 0.85
C LEU A 137 -7.61 -10.20 0.30
N MET A 138 -6.36 -10.02 0.76
CA MET A 138 -5.23 -10.87 0.37
C MET A 138 -5.44 -12.30 0.82
N VAL A 139 -5.77 -12.55 2.10
CA VAL A 139 -6.00 -13.90 2.62
C VAL A 139 -7.13 -14.59 1.85
N THR A 140 -8.27 -13.91 1.68
CA THR A 140 -9.42 -14.47 0.97
C THR A 140 -9.07 -14.78 -0.50
N GLY A 141 -8.41 -13.84 -1.19
CA GLY A 141 -8.01 -14.00 -2.58
C GLY A 141 -6.96 -15.10 -2.78
N ILE A 142 -5.97 -15.19 -1.89
CA ILE A 142 -4.93 -16.23 -1.89
C ILE A 142 -5.56 -17.61 -1.71
N LEU A 143 -6.50 -17.77 -0.77
CA LEU A 143 -7.22 -19.04 -0.58
C LEU A 143 -7.96 -19.46 -1.87
N CYS A 144 -8.60 -18.53 -2.55
CA CYS A 144 -9.23 -18.79 -3.85
C CYS A 144 -8.21 -19.21 -4.92
N ILE A 145 -7.04 -18.57 -5.00
CA ILE A 145 -6.00 -18.91 -5.99
C ILE A 145 -5.35 -20.26 -5.67
N ILE A 146 -5.08 -20.57 -4.40
CA ILE A 146 -4.57 -21.88 -3.98
C ILE A 146 -5.59 -22.97 -4.35
N ALA A 147 -6.87 -22.77 -4.03
CA ALA A 147 -7.93 -23.69 -4.43
C ALA A 147 -7.96 -23.88 -5.96
N SER A 148 -7.85 -22.79 -6.72
CA SER A 148 -7.77 -22.84 -8.19
C SER A 148 -6.59 -23.70 -8.68
N GLY A 149 -5.42 -23.60 -8.05
CA GLY A 149 -4.25 -24.40 -8.38
C GLY A 149 -4.38 -25.88 -8.04
N LEU A 150 -5.10 -26.21 -6.96
CA LEU A 150 -5.34 -27.59 -6.51
C LEU A 150 -6.38 -28.34 -7.34
N ILE A 151 -7.37 -27.64 -7.92
CA ILE A 151 -8.46 -28.26 -8.70
C ILE A 151 -7.95 -29.07 -9.91
N PRO A 152 -7.03 -28.58 -10.76
CA PRO A 152 -6.46 -29.38 -11.85
C PRO A 152 -5.63 -30.58 -11.40
N VAL A 153 -5.19 -30.62 -10.13
CA VAL A 153 -4.38 -31.71 -9.58
C VAL A 153 -5.27 -32.79 -8.98
N TYR A 154 -6.18 -32.40 -8.08
CA TYR A 154 -6.99 -33.32 -7.27
C TYR A 154 -8.48 -33.35 -7.65
N GLY A 155 -8.98 -32.25 -8.24
CA GLY A 155 -10.40 -32.02 -8.49
C GLY A 155 -10.91 -32.52 -9.84
N LYS A 156 -10.12 -33.23 -10.66
CA LYS A 156 -10.55 -33.67 -12.00
C LYS A 156 -11.78 -34.58 -12.02
N ARG A 157 -12.09 -35.23 -10.89
CA ARG A 157 -13.28 -36.08 -10.71
C ARG A 157 -14.57 -35.27 -10.53
N ILE A 158 -14.47 -33.96 -10.26
CA ILE A 158 -15.61 -33.08 -10.04
C ILE A 158 -16.18 -32.66 -11.41
N THR A 159 -17.49 -32.81 -11.59
CA THR A 159 -18.19 -32.33 -12.78
C THR A 159 -17.99 -30.83 -12.92
N GLY A 160 -17.47 -30.39 -14.07
CA GLY A 160 -17.20 -28.97 -14.31
C GLY A 160 -15.94 -28.42 -13.62
N TRP A 161 -14.98 -29.28 -13.21
CA TRP A 161 -13.71 -28.87 -12.58
C TRP A 161 -13.00 -27.71 -13.30
N TYR A 162 -13.05 -27.67 -14.63
CA TYR A 162 -12.42 -26.61 -15.41
C TYR A 162 -13.08 -25.25 -15.17
N ARG A 163 -14.42 -25.22 -15.09
CA ARG A 163 -15.16 -23.99 -14.75
C ARG A 163 -14.83 -23.57 -13.32
N LEU A 164 -14.76 -24.51 -12.39
CA LEU A 164 -14.40 -24.24 -11.00
C LEU A 164 -13.00 -23.63 -10.87
N HIS A 165 -12.00 -24.18 -11.59
CA HIS A 165 -10.64 -23.62 -11.67
C HIS A 165 -10.65 -22.17 -12.17
N VAL A 166 -11.38 -21.89 -13.26
CA VAL A 166 -11.46 -20.54 -13.85
C VAL A 166 -12.18 -19.56 -12.92
N VAL A 167 -13.31 -19.94 -12.34
CA VAL A 167 -14.10 -19.07 -11.45
C VAL A 167 -13.32 -18.74 -10.17
N THR A 168 -12.71 -19.74 -9.54
CA THR A 168 -11.89 -19.52 -8.32
C THR A 168 -10.66 -18.67 -8.62
N ALA A 169 -9.99 -18.86 -9.76
CA ALA A 169 -8.90 -17.98 -10.20
C ALA A 169 -9.38 -16.54 -10.43
N ALA A 170 -10.54 -16.36 -11.06
CA ALA A 170 -11.09 -15.05 -11.35
C ALA A 170 -11.45 -14.29 -10.07
N ILE A 171 -12.18 -14.94 -9.15
CA ILE A 171 -12.52 -14.35 -7.84
C ILE A 171 -11.25 -13.99 -7.08
N GLY A 172 -10.29 -14.91 -6.99
CA GLY A 172 -9.01 -14.64 -6.33
C GLY A 172 -8.26 -13.45 -6.93
N SER A 173 -8.23 -13.34 -8.27
CA SER A 173 -7.60 -12.21 -8.96
C SER A 173 -8.33 -10.89 -8.70
N ILE A 174 -9.67 -10.89 -8.70
CA ILE A 174 -10.50 -9.72 -8.41
C ILE A 174 -10.30 -9.22 -6.98
N LEU A 175 -10.00 -10.11 -6.02
CA LEU A 175 -9.72 -9.72 -4.64
C LEU A 175 -8.28 -9.22 -4.45
N VAL A 176 -7.29 -9.93 -5.02
CA VAL A 176 -5.87 -9.61 -4.84
C VAL A 176 -5.46 -8.32 -5.55
N ILE A 177 -5.95 -8.08 -6.77
CA ILE A 177 -5.53 -6.91 -7.56
C ILE A 177 -5.85 -5.59 -6.82
N PRO A 178 -7.08 -5.31 -6.37
CA PRO A 178 -7.39 -4.12 -5.57
C PRO A 178 -6.67 -4.09 -4.23
N ALA A 179 -6.49 -5.26 -3.58
CA ALA A 179 -5.79 -5.34 -2.30
C ALA A 179 -4.34 -4.84 -2.39
N LEU A 180 -3.65 -5.13 -3.50
CA LEU A 180 -2.32 -4.61 -3.76
C LEU A 180 -2.32 -3.07 -3.88
N PHE A 181 -3.31 -2.47 -4.53
CA PHE A 181 -3.44 -1.01 -4.66
C PHE A 181 -3.78 -0.28 -3.35
N LEU A 182 -4.38 -0.94 -2.36
CA LEU A 182 -4.64 -0.34 -1.04
C LEU A 182 -3.37 0.09 -0.31
N VAL A 183 -2.21 -0.49 -0.66
CA VAL A 183 -0.93 -0.26 0.03
C VAL A 183 -0.03 0.73 -0.72
N PHE A 184 -0.18 0.88 -2.04
CA PHE A 184 0.67 1.76 -2.89
C PHE A 184 0.37 3.26 -2.78
N ARG A 185 -0.60 3.68 -1.95
CA ARG A 185 -0.85 5.11 -1.66
C ARG A 185 0.08 5.69 -0.59
N ILE A 186 0.99 4.89 -0.03
CA ILE A 186 1.91 5.31 1.03
C ILE A 186 3.33 5.01 0.55
N SER A 187 4.18 6.04 0.44
CA SER A 187 5.52 5.89 -0.11
C SER A 187 6.47 5.24 0.89
N TYR A 188 6.54 3.92 0.85
CA TYR A 188 7.46 3.13 1.68
C TYR A 188 8.74 2.69 0.94
N LEU A 189 9.13 3.39 -0.13
CA LEU A 189 10.42 3.17 -0.79
C LEU A 189 11.55 3.79 0.06
N SER A 190 11.73 3.30 1.30
CA SER A 190 12.99 3.46 2.00
C SER A 190 13.98 2.47 1.38
N LEU A 191 15.11 2.97 0.89
CA LEU A 191 16.20 2.20 0.25
C LEU A 191 16.91 1.19 1.19
N SER A 192 16.42 0.98 2.42
CA SER A 192 16.94 -0.01 3.36
C SER A 192 16.31 -1.39 3.12
N PRO A 193 17.10 -2.48 3.07
CA PRO A 193 16.58 -3.84 2.92
C PRO A 193 15.91 -4.30 4.21
N SER A 194 14.63 -3.95 4.37
CA SER A 194 13.75 -4.46 5.41
C SER A 194 12.89 -5.61 4.87
N ALA A 195 12.43 -6.51 5.75
CA ALA A 195 11.47 -7.56 5.38
C ALA A 195 10.21 -6.97 4.72
N PHE A 196 9.83 -5.76 5.12
CA PHE A 196 8.74 -4.99 4.53
C PHE A 196 9.05 -4.57 3.08
N ALA A 197 10.22 -4.00 2.81
CA ALA A 197 10.62 -3.61 1.46
C ALA A 197 10.68 -4.83 0.52
N ILE A 198 11.19 -5.96 1.00
CA ILE A 198 11.20 -7.23 0.25
C ILE A 198 9.77 -7.68 -0.05
N HIS A 199 8.86 -7.66 0.93
CA HIS A 199 7.45 -7.98 0.73
C HIS A 199 6.78 -7.11 -0.35
N VAL A 200 7.05 -5.81 -0.37
CA VAL A 200 6.51 -4.90 -1.40
C VAL A 200 7.04 -5.26 -2.80
N ILE A 201 8.34 -5.50 -2.94
CA ILE A 201 8.96 -5.86 -4.23
C ILE A 201 8.41 -7.20 -4.73
N LEU A 202 8.32 -8.21 -3.86
CA LEU A 202 7.75 -9.51 -4.21
C LEU A 202 6.26 -9.38 -4.57
N GLY A 203 5.52 -8.49 -3.89
CA GLY A 203 4.13 -8.14 -4.22
C GLY A 203 3.96 -7.57 -5.63
N LEU A 204 4.86 -6.67 -6.07
CA LEU A 204 4.86 -6.14 -7.44
C LEU A 204 5.19 -7.23 -8.47
N LEU A 205 6.18 -8.08 -8.17
CA LEU A 205 6.52 -9.21 -9.04
C LEU A 205 5.35 -10.21 -9.14
N LEU A 206 4.61 -10.42 -8.07
CA LEU A 206 3.38 -11.21 -8.05
C LEU A 206 2.29 -10.61 -8.95
N LEU A 207 2.09 -9.30 -8.90
CA LEU A 207 1.14 -8.63 -9.80
C LEU A 207 1.49 -8.89 -11.27
N LEU A 208 2.75 -8.71 -11.64
CA LEU A 208 3.22 -8.93 -13.01
C LEU A 208 3.03 -10.39 -13.46
N THR A 209 3.38 -11.34 -12.61
CA THR A 209 3.23 -12.78 -12.91
C THR A 209 1.77 -13.23 -12.96
N LEU A 210 0.89 -12.65 -12.13
CA LEU A 210 -0.56 -12.87 -12.19
C LEU A 210 -1.13 -12.37 -13.52
N LEU A 211 -0.83 -11.13 -13.90
CA LEU A 211 -1.29 -10.54 -15.16
C LEU A 211 -0.78 -11.35 -16.36
N ALA A 212 0.49 -11.76 -16.36
CA ALA A 212 1.05 -12.64 -17.40
C ALA A 212 0.29 -13.98 -17.47
N THR A 213 -0.04 -14.58 -16.32
CA THR A 213 -0.79 -15.84 -16.25
C THR A 213 -2.20 -15.72 -16.82
N ILE A 214 -2.89 -14.61 -16.54
CA ILE A 214 -4.21 -14.28 -17.10
C ILE A 214 -4.12 -14.10 -18.61
N VAL A 215 -3.15 -13.32 -19.11
CA VAL A 215 -2.95 -13.12 -20.55
C VAL A 215 -2.68 -14.46 -21.25
N LEU A 216 -1.77 -15.28 -20.72
CA LEU A 216 -1.48 -16.63 -21.24
C LEU A 216 -2.73 -17.50 -21.31
N SER A 217 -3.62 -17.41 -20.30
CA SER A 217 -4.89 -18.13 -20.27
C SER A 217 -5.83 -17.73 -21.41
N LEU A 218 -5.96 -16.41 -21.66
CA LEU A 218 -6.84 -15.85 -22.68
C LEU A 218 -6.35 -16.15 -24.11
N ILE A 219 -5.04 -16.05 -24.36
CA ILE A 219 -4.49 -16.21 -25.71
C ILE A 219 -4.34 -17.67 -26.12
N ARG A 220 -4.16 -18.61 -25.18
CA ARG A 220 -3.87 -20.03 -25.45
C ARG A 220 -4.78 -20.65 -26.51
N ASN A 221 -6.07 -20.35 -26.49
CA ASN A 221 -7.04 -20.94 -27.40
C ASN A 221 -6.96 -20.39 -28.83
N ARG A 222 -6.26 -19.27 -29.06
CA ARG A 222 -6.09 -18.64 -30.37
C ARG A 222 -4.77 -18.99 -31.06
N MET A 223 -3.83 -19.62 -30.36
CA MET A 223 -2.47 -19.85 -30.84
C MET A 223 -2.29 -21.10 -31.73
N GLY A 224 -3.36 -21.71 -32.23
CA GLY A 224 -3.32 -22.82 -33.18
C GLY A 224 -2.30 -23.91 -32.82
N SER A 225 -1.28 -24.06 -33.67
CA SER A 225 -0.19 -25.04 -33.50
C SER A 225 0.66 -24.83 -32.24
N ARG A 226 0.76 -23.59 -31.73
CA ARG A 226 1.53 -23.25 -30.52
C ARG A 226 0.73 -23.43 -29.22
N LYS A 227 -0.53 -23.89 -29.29
CA LYS A 227 -1.40 -24.07 -28.11
C LYS A 227 -0.74 -24.88 -26.98
N ARG A 228 0.04 -25.91 -27.31
CA ARG A 228 0.76 -26.75 -26.32
C ARG A 228 1.84 -25.95 -25.57
N LEU A 229 2.56 -25.08 -26.27
CA LEU A 229 3.57 -24.19 -25.68
C LEU A 229 2.92 -23.22 -24.69
N PHE A 230 1.89 -22.48 -25.10
CA PHE A 230 1.17 -21.53 -24.23
C PHE A 230 0.51 -22.20 -23.04
N ARG A 231 -0.02 -23.42 -23.21
CA ARG A 231 -0.52 -24.23 -22.10
C ARG A 231 0.58 -24.55 -21.10
N SER A 232 1.76 -24.96 -21.58
CA SER A 232 2.90 -25.30 -20.72
C SER A 232 3.41 -24.07 -19.99
N ALA A 233 3.52 -22.93 -20.70
CA ALA A 233 3.91 -21.65 -20.11
C ALA A 233 2.93 -21.21 -19.01
N HIS A 234 1.62 -21.29 -19.24
CA HIS A 234 0.61 -20.96 -18.22
C HIS A 234 0.75 -21.84 -16.96
N ILE A 235 1.01 -23.15 -17.12
CA ILE A 235 1.18 -24.07 -15.99
C ILE A 235 2.44 -23.72 -15.18
N TRP A 236 3.58 -23.51 -15.85
CA TRP A 236 4.83 -23.15 -15.17
C TRP A 236 4.76 -21.77 -14.52
N MET A 237 4.17 -20.79 -15.19
CA MET A 237 3.94 -19.45 -14.64
C MET A 237 3.04 -19.51 -13.39
N GLY A 238 1.96 -20.30 -13.43
CA GLY A 238 1.09 -20.49 -12.27
C GLY A 238 1.81 -21.15 -11.09
N ARG A 239 2.71 -22.11 -11.33
CA ARG A 239 3.53 -22.72 -10.27
C ARG A 239 4.50 -21.72 -9.66
N ALA A 240 5.20 -20.97 -10.50
CA ALA A 240 6.12 -19.92 -10.05
C ALA A 240 5.37 -18.86 -9.22
N PHE A 241 4.18 -18.45 -9.67
CA PHE A 241 3.31 -17.52 -8.94
C PHE A 241 2.96 -18.05 -7.54
N ILE A 242 2.54 -19.32 -7.41
CA ILE A 242 2.17 -19.90 -6.10
C ILE A 242 3.39 -19.93 -5.16
N ILE A 243 4.56 -20.32 -5.65
CA ILE A 243 5.79 -20.35 -4.84
C ILE A 243 6.15 -18.94 -4.36
N LEU A 244 6.17 -17.97 -5.29
CA LEU A 244 6.45 -16.57 -4.98
C LEU A 244 5.45 -15.99 -3.98
N MET A 245 4.17 -16.39 -4.09
CA MET A 245 3.09 -15.95 -3.21
C MET A 245 3.31 -16.44 -1.78
N VAL A 246 3.70 -17.71 -1.60
CA VAL A 246 4.02 -18.26 -0.28
C VAL A 246 5.20 -17.52 0.34
N VAL A 247 6.27 -17.29 -0.41
CA VAL A 247 7.43 -16.51 0.07
C VAL A 247 6.99 -15.11 0.47
N ASN A 248 6.18 -14.45 -0.34
CA ASN A 248 5.71 -13.10 -0.07
C ASN A 248 4.83 -13.01 1.20
N VAL A 249 3.99 -14.02 1.46
CA VAL A 249 3.20 -14.10 2.69
C VAL A 249 4.11 -14.24 3.91
N ILE A 250 5.12 -15.11 3.85
CA ILE A 250 6.09 -15.30 4.93
C ILE A 250 6.85 -13.99 5.21
N THR A 251 7.35 -13.31 4.18
CA THR A 251 8.05 -12.02 4.36
C THR A 251 7.12 -10.94 4.91
N GLY A 252 5.83 -10.95 4.53
CA GLY A 252 4.83 -10.03 5.07
C GLY A 252 4.55 -10.26 6.55
N LEU A 253 4.41 -11.53 6.97
CA LEU A 253 4.23 -11.89 8.38
C LEU A 253 5.46 -11.55 9.24
N ALA A 254 6.66 -11.80 8.73
CA ALA A 254 7.90 -11.41 9.40
C ALA A 254 8.04 -9.88 9.51
N ALA A 255 7.62 -9.14 8.48
CA ALA A 255 7.65 -7.68 8.49
C ALA A 255 6.76 -7.05 9.58
N VAL A 256 5.72 -7.75 10.03
CA VAL A 256 4.84 -7.32 11.11
C VAL A 256 5.13 -8.00 12.46
N GLY A 257 6.24 -8.74 12.55
CA GLY A 257 6.70 -9.38 13.79
C GLY A 257 5.87 -10.58 14.25
N VAL A 258 5.11 -11.21 13.34
CA VAL A 258 4.35 -12.45 13.64
C VAL A 258 5.25 -13.69 13.55
N LEU A 259 6.29 -13.64 12.72
CA LEU A 259 7.36 -14.64 12.57
C LEU A 259 8.70 -14.00 12.90
#